data_AF-A0A0G4JS87-F1
#
_entry.id   AF-A0A0G4JS87-F1
#
_cell.length_a   1.000
_cell.length_b   1.000
_cell.length_c   1.000
_cell.angle_alpha   90.00
_cell.angle_beta   90.00
_cell.angle_gamma   90.00
#
_symmetry.space_group_name_H-M   'P 1'
#
loop_
_entity.id
_entity.type
_entity.pdbx_description
1 polymer ?
#
loop_
_entity_poly.entity_id
_entity_poly.type
_entity_poly.pdbx_seq_one_letter_code
_entity_poly.pdbx_strand_id
1 'polypeptide(L)'
;MNKKPEDWLDEVPDNNEDDDDDEIIWVSKSEIKRDAEALKDLGAELVELGKNALERIPLDDDLRAAIELAQRIKKEGRRRQLQLIGKMLRARDPEPIQTALDKLRNRHNQQVVLFHKLEQLRDRLMAEGDDAIPDVLARYPHADRQQLRSLIRNAQKEKAANKPPKSMRQIFQYLRELAEAGE
;
A
#
# COMPACT_ATOMS: atom_id res chain seq x y z
N MET A 1 -91.08 -10.22 -11.58
CA MET A 1 -90.17 -9.55 -12.55
C MET A 1 -88.80 -9.51 -11.89
N ASN A 2 -87.67 -9.98 -12.42
CA ASN A 2 -87.27 -10.49 -13.73
C ASN A 2 -86.19 -11.59 -13.55
N LYS A 3 -86.07 -12.46 -14.56
CA LYS A 3 -85.11 -13.56 -14.71
C LYS A 3 -83.66 -13.07 -14.97
N LYS A 4 -82.68 -13.95 -14.69
CA LYS A 4 -81.22 -13.90 -14.96
C LYS A 4 -80.85 -13.73 -16.46
N PRO A 5 -79.58 -13.41 -16.80
CA PRO A 5 -78.56 -14.43 -17.18
C PRO A 5 -77.19 -14.14 -16.51
N GLU A 6 -76.31 -15.08 -16.11
CA GLU A 6 -75.56 -16.12 -16.84
C GLU A 6 -74.89 -15.63 -18.13
N ASP A 7 -73.82 -14.84 -17.99
CA ASP A 7 -72.60 -14.88 -18.83
C ASP A 7 -71.60 -13.87 -18.25
N TRP A 8 -70.32 -14.26 -18.15
CA TRP A 8 -69.08 -13.46 -18.01
C TRP A 8 -68.00 -14.33 -17.34
N LEU A 9 -67.81 -15.52 -17.91
CA LEU A 9 -66.51 -16.19 -17.90
C LEU A 9 -65.62 -15.52 -18.96
N ASP A 10 -64.31 -15.51 -18.67
CA ASP A 10 -63.18 -15.09 -19.51
C ASP A 10 -62.96 -13.59 -19.76
N GLU A 11 -62.05 -13.02 -18.97
CA GLU A 11 -60.68 -12.70 -19.43
C GLU A 11 -59.90 -12.19 -18.21
N VAL A 12 -59.15 -13.09 -17.56
CA VAL A 12 -57.97 -12.65 -16.79
C VAL A 12 -57.00 -12.15 -17.84
N PRO A 13 -56.58 -10.87 -17.84
CA PRO A 13 -55.53 -10.46 -18.74
C PRO A 13 -54.29 -11.27 -18.35
N ASP A 14 -53.82 -12.07 -19.29
CA ASP A 14 -52.53 -12.73 -19.25
C ASP A 14 -51.46 -11.63 -19.27
N ASN A 15 -51.18 -11.05 -18.11
CA ASN A 15 -50.06 -10.14 -17.94
C ASN A 15 -48.80 -10.98 -17.78
N ASN A 16 -48.44 -11.68 -18.87
CA ASN A 16 -47.06 -12.02 -19.17
C ASN A 16 -46.34 -10.70 -19.50
N GLU A 17 -46.12 -9.89 -18.47
CA GLU A 17 -45.04 -8.92 -18.50
C GLU A 17 -43.83 -9.69 -17.98
N ASP A 18 -43.05 -10.19 -18.94
CA ASP A 18 -41.62 -10.39 -18.83
C ASP A 18 -41.00 -9.07 -18.33
N ASP A 19 -41.12 -8.77 -17.04
CA ASP A 19 -40.28 -7.77 -16.39
C ASP A 19 -39.09 -8.52 -15.84
N ASP A 20 -37.99 -8.38 -16.57
CA ASP A 20 -36.62 -8.57 -16.11
C ASP A 20 -36.49 -7.96 -14.71
N ASP A 21 -36.75 -8.76 -13.67
CA ASP A 21 -36.46 -8.39 -12.28
C ASP A 21 -34.94 -8.34 -12.15
N ASP A 22 -34.40 -7.18 -12.53
CA ASP A 22 -33.08 -6.68 -12.22
C ASP A 22 -32.65 -7.25 -10.87
N GLU A 23 -31.56 -8.03 -10.86
CA GLU A 23 -30.93 -8.52 -9.64
C GLU A 23 -30.75 -7.35 -8.67
N ILE A 24 -31.68 -7.19 -7.73
CA ILE A 24 -31.55 -6.21 -6.65
C ILE A 24 -30.42 -6.75 -5.79
N ILE A 25 -29.20 -6.28 -6.06
CA ILE A 25 -28.02 -6.58 -5.25
C ILE A 25 -28.32 -6.08 -3.83
N TRP A 26 -28.78 -6.97 -2.95
CA TRP A 26 -29.06 -6.66 -1.56
C TRP A 26 -27.74 -6.51 -0.82
N VAL A 27 -27.14 -5.32 -0.91
CA VAL A 27 -25.95 -4.97 -0.13
C VAL A 27 -26.37 -4.92 1.34
N SER A 28 -25.78 -5.76 2.18
CA SER A 28 -26.13 -5.81 3.61
C SER A 28 -25.77 -4.48 4.30
N LYS A 29 -26.57 -4.04 5.29
CA LYS A 29 -26.25 -2.83 6.10
C LYS A 29 -24.85 -2.87 6.71
N SER A 30 -24.33 -4.08 6.97
CA SER A 30 -22.98 -4.33 7.48
C SER A 30 -21.90 -4.04 6.43
N GLU A 31 -22.16 -4.32 5.16
CA GLU A 31 -21.25 -4.08 4.03
C GLU A 31 -21.12 -2.60 3.71
N ILE A 32 -22.26 -1.88 3.60
CA ILE A 32 -22.28 -0.42 3.44
C ILE A 32 -21.47 0.26 4.56
N LYS A 33 -21.56 -0.25 5.78
CA LYS A 33 -20.80 0.27 6.92
C LYS A 33 -19.30 -0.02 6.80
N ARG A 34 -18.90 -1.19 6.31
CA ARG A 34 -17.49 -1.56 6.07
C ARG A 34 -16.89 -0.68 4.98
N ASP A 35 -17.58 -0.50 3.86
CA ASP A 35 -17.10 0.32 2.74
C ASP A 35 -16.98 1.78 3.15
N ALA A 36 -17.95 2.28 3.93
CA ALA A 36 -17.92 3.61 4.48
C ALA A 36 -16.72 3.85 5.43
N GLU A 37 -16.28 2.83 6.16
CA GLU A 37 -15.11 2.92 7.04
C GLU A 37 -13.81 2.81 6.23
N ALA A 38 -13.73 1.87 5.28
CA ALA A 38 -12.59 1.71 4.39
C ALA A 38 -12.27 3.02 3.62
N LEU A 39 -13.29 3.75 3.17
CA LEU A 39 -13.11 5.05 2.52
C LEU A 39 -12.59 6.14 3.47
N LYS A 40 -12.96 6.12 4.76
CA LYS A 40 -12.39 7.06 5.73
C LYS A 40 -10.93 6.72 6.00
N ASP A 41 -10.61 5.44 6.13
CA ASP A 41 -9.25 4.97 6.36
C ASP A 41 -8.36 5.31 5.17
N LEU A 42 -8.85 5.11 3.94
CA LEU A 42 -8.18 5.58 2.71
C LEU A 42 -7.91 7.09 2.76
N GLY A 43 -8.92 7.89 3.13
CA GLY A 43 -8.77 9.32 3.29
C GLY A 43 -7.73 9.71 4.36
N ALA A 44 -7.68 8.99 5.47
CA ALA A 44 -6.68 9.19 6.51
C ALA A 44 -5.27 8.83 6.03
N GLU A 45 -5.12 7.72 5.31
CA GLU A 45 -3.84 7.29 4.75
C GLU A 45 -3.30 8.30 3.75
N LEU A 46 -4.14 8.82 2.85
CA LEU A 46 -3.76 9.88 1.90
C LEU A 46 -3.24 11.14 2.60
N VAL A 47 -3.84 11.54 3.73
CA VAL A 47 -3.40 12.72 4.49
C VAL A 47 -2.03 12.52 5.13
N GLU A 48 -1.64 11.29 5.46
CA GLU A 48 -0.31 11.01 6.02
C GLU A 48 0.80 10.95 4.96
N LEU A 49 0.45 10.88 3.66
CA LEU A 49 1.43 10.85 2.59
C LEU A 49 2.15 12.19 2.40
N GLY A 50 3.46 12.12 2.15
CA GLY A 50 4.23 13.30 1.71
C GLY A 50 3.87 13.75 0.30
N LYS A 51 4.22 15.00 -0.04
CA LYS A 51 3.92 15.63 -1.33
C LYS A 51 4.30 14.76 -2.56
N ASN A 52 5.52 14.20 -2.56
CA ASN A 52 6.02 13.37 -3.66
C ASN A 52 5.20 12.08 -3.87
N ALA A 53 4.60 11.53 -2.80
CA ALA A 53 3.75 10.35 -2.91
C ALA A 53 2.36 10.74 -3.44
N LEU A 54 1.80 11.86 -2.97
CA LEU A 54 0.52 12.39 -3.45
C LEU A 54 0.54 12.81 -4.93
N GLU A 55 1.68 13.25 -5.46
CA GLU A 55 1.84 13.55 -6.89
C GLU A 55 1.71 12.30 -7.78
N ARG A 56 1.95 11.10 -7.23
CA ARG A 56 1.85 9.83 -7.95
C ARG A 56 0.47 9.19 -7.89
N ILE A 57 -0.44 9.78 -7.12
CA ILE A 57 -1.82 9.29 -6.95
C ILE A 57 -2.73 10.13 -7.85
N PRO A 58 -3.62 9.50 -8.64
CA PRO A 58 -4.57 10.20 -9.48
C PRO A 58 -5.65 10.86 -8.60
N LEU A 59 -5.42 12.12 -8.23
CA LEU A 59 -6.34 12.94 -7.45
C LEU A 59 -6.77 14.14 -8.28
N ASP A 60 -8.07 14.42 -8.34
CA ASP A 60 -8.57 15.70 -8.84
C ASP A 60 -8.20 16.87 -7.91
N ASP A 61 -8.30 18.08 -8.45
CA ASP A 61 -7.86 19.30 -7.77
C ASP A 61 -8.59 19.54 -6.44
N ASP A 62 -9.90 19.27 -6.39
CA ASP A 62 -10.70 19.44 -5.18
C ASP A 62 -10.25 18.49 -4.07
N LEU A 63 -10.10 17.20 -4.39
CA LEU A 63 -9.67 16.18 -3.43
C LEU A 63 -8.23 16.45 -2.96
N ARG A 64 -7.35 16.87 -3.87
CA ARG A 64 -5.97 17.26 -3.54
C ARG A 64 -5.94 18.45 -2.58
N ALA A 65 -6.70 19.51 -2.87
CA ALA A 65 -6.78 20.68 -2.01
C ALA A 65 -7.34 20.32 -0.62
N ALA A 66 -8.33 19.42 -0.56
CA ALA A 66 -8.89 18.96 0.70
C ALA A 66 -7.87 18.19 1.55
N ILE A 67 -7.05 17.33 0.93
CA ILE A 67 -5.96 16.59 1.57
C ILE A 67 -4.88 17.54 2.10
N GLU A 68 -4.41 18.49 1.27
CA GLU A 68 -3.40 19.46 1.70
C GLU A 68 -3.88 20.34 2.86
N LEU A 69 -5.17 20.71 2.86
CA LEU A 69 -5.76 21.43 3.97
C LEU A 69 -5.74 20.57 5.25
N ALA A 70 -6.09 19.28 5.15
CA ALA A 70 -6.07 18.35 6.27
C ALA A 70 -4.67 18.19 6.89
N GLN A 71 -3.61 18.27 6.07
CA GLN A 71 -2.22 18.22 6.52
C GLN A 71 -1.79 19.44 7.33
N ARG A 72 -2.38 20.61 7.06
CA ARG A 72 -2.01 21.88 7.72
C ARG A 72 -2.76 22.11 9.04
N ILE A 73 -4.01 21.66 9.12
CA ILE A 73 -4.89 21.89 10.27
C ILE A 73 -4.69 20.84 11.37
N LYS A 74 -5.04 21.18 12.62
CA LYS A 74 -4.85 20.32 13.80
C LYS A 74 -6.15 20.05 14.54
N LYS A 75 -6.15 19.03 15.40
CA LYS A 75 -7.25 18.67 16.33
C LYS A 75 -8.59 18.50 15.59
N GLU A 76 -9.62 19.18 16.06
CA GLU A 76 -10.99 19.08 15.57
C GLU A 76 -11.15 19.49 14.11
N GLY A 77 -10.37 20.46 13.64
CA GLY A 77 -10.36 20.85 12.23
C GLY A 77 -9.93 19.69 11.34
N ARG A 78 -8.86 18.97 11.72
CA ARG A 78 -8.39 17.79 10.99
C ARG A 78 -9.44 16.68 10.97
N ARG A 79 -10.11 16.44 12.11
CA ARG A 79 -11.17 15.43 12.20
C ARG A 79 -12.32 15.72 11.23
N ARG A 80 -12.78 16.97 11.15
CA ARG A 80 -13.85 17.37 10.22
C ARG A 80 -13.42 17.28 8.76
N GLN A 81 -12.17 17.66 8.48
CA GLN A 81 -11.65 17.58 7.13
C GLN A 81 -11.51 16.13 6.64
N LEU A 82 -11.11 15.20 7.51
CA LEU A 82 -11.11 13.76 7.18
C LEU A 82 -12.50 13.23 6.85
N GLN A 83 -13.55 13.70 7.55
CA GLN A 83 -14.92 13.33 7.24
C GLN A 83 -15.36 13.87 5.86
N LEU A 84 -14.96 15.11 5.53
CA LEU A 84 -15.21 15.69 4.21
C LEU A 84 -14.51 14.88 3.12
N ILE A 85 -13.23 14.55 3.31
CA ILE A 85 -12.46 13.71 2.38
C ILE A 85 -13.15 12.35 2.18
N GLY A 86 -13.57 11.68 3.26
CA GLY A 86 -14.32 10.42 3.16
C GLY A 86 -15.64 10.55 2.38
N LYS A 87 -16.35 11.68 2.51
CA LYS A 87 -17.54 11.99 1.70
C LYS A 87 -17.17 12.21 0.23
N MET A 88 -16.08 12.92 -0.05
CA MET A 88 -15.59 13.19 -1.41
C MET A 88 -15.17 11.91 -2.13
N LEU A 89 -14.50 11.00 -1.42
CA LEU A 89 -14.12 9.68 -1.94
C LEU A 89 -15.35 8.81 -2.27
N ARG A 90 -16.41 8.89 -1.46
CA ARG A 90 -17.66 8.14 -1.73
C ARG A 90 -18.44 8.66 -2.94
N ALA A 91 -18.20 9.91 -3.36
CA ALA A 91 -18.79 10.50 -4.56
C ALA A 91 -17.96 10.24 -5.83
N ARG A 92 -16.87 9.47 -5.71
CA ARG A 92 -15.90 9.17 -6.77
C ARG A 92 -15.71 7.67 -6.86
N ASP A 93 -15.02 7.24 -7.90
CA ASP A 93 -14.44 5.89 -7.95
C ASP A 93 -13.11 5.88 -7.16
N PRO A 94 -13.02 5.16 -6.03
CA PRO A 94 -11.81 5.06 -5.23
C PRO A 94 -10.80 4.03 -5.78
N GLU A 95 -11.18 3.15 -6.72
CA GLU A 95 -10.34 2.04 -7.16
C GLU A 95 -8.99 2.48 -7.76
N PRO A 96 -8.91 3.53 -8.61
CA PRO A 96 -7.63 4.01 -9.13
C PRO A 96 -6.72 4.58 -8.04
N ILE A 97 -7.32 5.22 -7.03
CA ILE A 97 -6.60 5.79 -5.89
C ILE A 97 -6.03 4.66 -5.03
N GLN A 98 -6.86 3.67 -4.70
CA GLN A 98 -6.45 2.49 -3.92
C GLN A 98 -5.34 1.73 -4.65
N THR A 99 -5.49 1.49 -5.95
CA THR A 99 -4.47 0.80 -6.76
C THR A 99 -3.14 1.55 -6.78
N ALA A 100 -3.17 2.88 -6.92
CA ALA A 100 -1.95 3.70 -6.88
C ALA A 100 -1.27 3.64 -5.50
N LEU A 101 -2.07 3.69 -4.43
CA LEU A 101 -1.61 3.57 -3.05
C LEU A 101 -0.97 2.21 -2.78
N ASP A 102 -1.60 1.12 -3.22
CA ASP A 102 -1.08 -0.24 -3.05
C ASP A 102 0.23 -0.45 -3.79
N LYS A 103 0.39 0.14 -4.98
CA LYS A 103 1.68 0.13 -5.70
C LYS A 103 2.78 0.85 -4.92
N LEU A 104 2.45 1.99 -4.31
CA LEU A 104 3.40 2.72 -3.46
C LEU A 104 3.78 1.90 -2.22
N ARG A 105 2.81 1.28 -1.54
CA ARG A 105 3.01 0.42 -0.37
C ARG A 105 3.85 -0.80 -0.71
N ASN A 106 3.54 -1.48 -1.82
CA ASN A 106 4.29 -2.65 -2.26
C ASN A 106 5.75 -2.30 -2.53
N ARG A 107 6.01 -1.20 -3.26
CA ARG A 107 7.37 -0.72 -3.50
C ARG A 107 8.10 -0.36 -2.19
N HIS A 108 7.42 0.21 -1.21
CA HIS A 108 8.02 0.50 0.09
C HIS A 108 8.33 -0.78 0.86
N ASN A 109 7.38 -1.73 0.92
CA ASN A 109 7.56 -3.01 1.58
C ASN A 109 8.71 -3.82 0.95
N GLN A 110 8.83 -3.82 -0.38
CA GLN A 110 9.96 -4.44 -1.08
C GLN A 110 11.30 -3.84 -0.65
N GLN A 111 11.39 -2.51 -0.53
CA GLN A 111 12.60 -1.84 -0.05
C GLN A 111 12.91 -2.19 1.41
N VAL A 112 11.90 -2.25 2.29
CA VAL A 112 12.08 -2.64 3.70
C VAL A 112 12.59 -4.09 3.80
N VAL A 113 11.97 -5.01 3.05
CA VAL A 113 12.40 -6.41 2.99
C VAL A 113 13.83 -6.52 2.45
N LEU A 114 14.19 -5.75 1.42
CA LEU A 114 15.55 -5.71 0.90
C LEU A 114 16.53 -5.20 1.96
N PHE A 115 16.18 -4.12 2.66
CA PHE A 115 17.00 -3.54 3.73
C PHE A 115 17.31 -4.57 4.81
N HIS A 116 16.28 -5.26 5.32
CA HIS A 116 16.47 -6.31 6.32
C HIS A 116 17.31 -7.48 5.82
N LYS A 117 17.16 -7.90 4.56
CA LYS A 117 18.02 -8.93 3.95
C LYS A 117 19.49 -8.48 3.92
N LEU A 118 19.76 -7.21 3.60
CA LEU A 118 21.11 -6.66 3.59
C LEU A 118 21.69 -6.52 5.01
N GLU A 119 20.86 -6.18 6.00
CA GLU A 119 21.27 -6.16 7.41
C GLU A 119 21.66 -7.55 7.91
N GLN A 120 20.84 -8.57 7.61
CA GLN A 120 21.15 -9.96 7.95
C GLN A 120 22.46 -10.43 7.30
N LEU A 121 22.67 -10.07 6.02
CA LEU A 121 23.89 -10.43 5.31
C LEU A 121 25.12 -9.73 5.91
N ARG A 122 25.03 -8.45 6.26
CA ARG A 122 26.08 -7.71 6.98
C ARG A 122 26.42 -8.37 8.30
N ASP A 123 25.41 -8.70 9.10
CA ASP A 123 25.61 -9.28 10.43
C ASP A 123 26.25 -10.68 10.33
N ARG A 124 25.88 -11.43 9.30
CA ARG A 124 26.51 -12.72 8.96
C ARG A 124 27.98 -12.54 8.56
N LEU A 125 28.30 -11.59 7.68
CA LEU A 125 29.69 -11.27 7.31
C LEU A 125 30.53 -10.84 8.52
N MET A 126 29.92 -10.15 9.50
CA MET A 126 30.59 -9.77 10.74
C MET A 126 30.89 -10.98 11.65
N ALA A 127 30.00 -11.97 11.68
CA ALA A 127 30.12 -13.15 12.52
C ALA A 127 31.02 -14.25 11.91
N GLU A 128 30.81 -14.57 10.63
CA GLU A 128 31.49 -15.67 9.92
C GLU A 128 32.75 -15.21 9.17
N GLY A 129 32.92 -13.89 8.95
CA GLY A 129 34.11 -13.36 8.32
C GLY A 129 34.25 -13.75 6.85
N ASP A 130 35.42 -14.27 6.48
CA ASP A 130 35.76 -14.64 5.10
C ASP A 130 34.89 -15.79 4.56
N ASP A 131 34.35 -16.63 5.44
CA ASP A 131 33.59 -17.83 5.09
C ASP A 131 32.19 -17.49 4.52
N ALA A 132 31.64 -16.31 4.87
CA ALA A 132 30.36 -15.83 4.34
C ALA A 132 30.48 -15.07 3.01
N ILE A 133 31.70 -14.76 2.54
CA ILE A 133 31.91 -14.00 1.29
C ILE A 133 31.46 -14.76 0.04
N PRO A 134 31.67 -16.08 -0.11
CA PRO A 134 31.15 -16.85 -1.24
C PRO A 134 29.63 -16.69 -1.43
N ASP A 135 28.85 -16.62 -0.35
CA ASP A 135 27.40 -16.45 -0.42
C ASP A 135 27.01 -15.08 -1.00
N VAL A 136 27.78 -14.04 -0.68
CA VAL A 136 27.61 -12.70 -1.27
C VAL A 136 27.93 -12.73 -2.76
N LEU A 137 29.03 -13.39 -3.14
CA LEU A 137 29.45 -13.50 -4.54
C LEU A 137 28.49 -14.36 -5.37
N ALA A 138 27.89 -15.38 -4.79
CA ALA A 138 26.85 -16.18 -5.45
C ALA A 138 25.60 -15.35 -5.77
N ARG A 139 25.26 -14.40 -4.90
CA ARG A 139 24.13 -13.49 -5.09
C ARG A 139 24.45 -12.28 -5.97
N TYR A 140 25.67 -11.76 -5.85
CA TYR A 140 26.16 -10.58 -6.56
C TYR A 140 27.50 -10.92 -7.23
N PRO A 141 27.49 -11.49 -8.45
CA PRO A 141 28.72 -11.95 -9.13
C PRO A 141 29.74 -10.85 -9.39
N HIS A 142 29.29 -9.59 -9.45
CA HIS A 142 30.14 -8.42 -9.67
C HIS A 142 30.77 -7.86 -8.38
N ALA A 143 30.51 -8.46 -7.22
CA ALA A 143 31.06 -7.98 -5.96
C ALA A 143 32.59 -8.19 -5.90
N ASP A 144 33.29 -7.20 -5.36
CA ASP A 144 34.73 -7.25 -5.13
C ASP A 144 35.03 -8.00 -3.82
N ARG A 145 35.56 -9.21 -3.98
CA ARG A 145 35.96 -10.07 -2.87
C ARG A 145 37.00 -9.41 -1.96
N GLN A 146 37.99 -8.70 -2.51
CA GLN A 146 39.06 -8.08 -1.73
C GLN A 146 38.53 -6.88 -0.93
N GLN A 147 37.63 -6.09 -1.52
CA GLN A 147 36.96 -4.99 -0.83
C GLN A 147 36.14 -5.50 0.37
N LEU A 148 35.33 -6.56 0.18
CA LEU A 148 34.57 -7.18 1.27
C LEU A 148 35.48 -7.69 2.39
N ARG A 149 36.54 -8.44 2.07
CA ARG A 149 37.52 -8.93 3.06
C ARG A 149 38.13 -7.77 3.86
N SER A 150 38.47 -6.67 3.19
CA SER A 150 39.04 -5.49 3.86
C SER A 150 38.03 -4.84 4.81
N LEU A 151 36.79 -4.63 4.35
CA LEU A 151 35.74 -4.02 5.16
C LEU A 151 35.39 -4.85 6.40
N ILE A 152 35.30 -6.18 6.25
CA ILE A 152 35.01 -7.11 7.35
C ILE A 152 36.11 -7.07 8.41
N ARG A 153 37.38 -7.19 8.00
CA ARG A 153 38.52 -7.13 8.95
C ARG A 153 38.57 -5.80 9.69
N ASN A 154 38.32 -4.69 9.00
CA ASN A 154 38.28 -3.37 9.61
C ASN A 154 37.12 -3.25 10.62
N ALA A 155 35.93 -3.75 10.26
CA ALA A 155 34.76 -3.72 11.14
C ALA A 155 34.95 -4.61 12.38
N GLN A 156 35.55 -5.80 12.24
CA GLN A 156 35.90 -6.66 13.37
C GLN A 156 36.93 -6.00 14.28
N LYS A 157 37.95 -5.35 13.72
CA LYS A 157 38.96 -4.59 14.48
C LYS A 157 38.34 -3.39 15.21
N GLU A 158 37.43 -2.66 14.57
CA GLU A 158 36.69 -1.56 15.19
C GLU A 158 35.83 -2.06 16.36
N LYS A 159 35.11 -3.17 16.17
CA LYS A 159 34.29 -3.81 17.22
C LYS A 159 35.15 -4.26 18.40
N ALA A 160 36.26 -4.95 18.14
CA ALA A 160 37.19 -5.38 19.18
C ALA A 160 37.82 -4.21 19.95
N ALA A 161 38.04 -3.07 19.27
CA ALA A 161 38.58 -1.87 19.88
C ALA A 161 37.52 -0.93 20.49
N ASN A 162 36.24 -1.34 20.56
CA ASN A 162 35.11 -0.51 21.00
C ASN A 162 35.05 0.86 20.30
N LYS A 163 35.45 0.90 19.02
CA LYS A 163 35.40 2.11 18.19
C LYS A 163 34.02 2.27 17.55
N PRO A 164 33.65 3.49 17.13
CA PRO A 164 32.43 3.68 16.35
C PRO A 164 32.39 2.76 15.12
N PRO A 165 31.25 2.11 14.80
CA PRO A 165 31.17 1.06 13.78
C PRO A 165 31.09 1.65 12.37
N LYS A 166 32.16 2.32 11.94
CA LYS A 166 32.24 2.97 10.63
C LYS A 166 32.26 1.93 9.52
N SER A 167 33.14 0.94 9.62
CA SER A 167 33.31 -0.08 8.61
C SER A 167 32.05 -0.97 8.48
N MET A 168 31.32 -1.20 9.58
CA MET A 168 30.02 -1.90 9.54
C MET A 168 28.96 -1.14 8.72
N ARG A 169 28.91 0.19 8.83
CA ARG A 169 28.05 1.03 7.97
C ARG A 169 28.51 0.99 6.51
N GLN A 170 29.81 0.94 6.26
CA GLN A 170 30.36 0.83 4.90
C GLN A 170 30.05 -0.52 4.26
N ILE A 171 30.06 -1.63 5.01
CA ILE A 171 29.61 -2.94 4.52
C ILE A 171 28.16 -2.85 4.05
N PHE A 172 27.28 -2.28 4.89
CA PHE A 172 25.87 -2.12 4.52
C PHE A 172 25.69 -1.27 3.25
N GLN A 173 26.38 -0.13 3.17
CA GLN A 173 26.32 0.74 2.00
C GLN A 173 26.80 0.03 0.74
N TYR A 174 27.90 -0.71 0.82
CA TYR A 174 28.43 -1.49 -0.30
C TYR A 174 27.46 -2.59 -0.75
N LEU A 175 26.86 -3.34 0.19
CA LEU A 175 25.85 -4.34 -0.14
C LEU A 175 24.61 -3.73 -0.79
N ARG A 176 24.22 -2.52 -0.37
CA ARG A 176 23.11 -1.77 -1.00
C ARG A 176 23.45 -1.37 -2.42
N GLU A 177 24.66 -0.84 -2.67
CA GLU A 177 25.13 -0.50 -4.01
C GLU A 177 25.16 -1.72 -4.94
N LEU A 178 25.58 -2.88 -4.45
CA LEU A 178 25.53 -4.14 -5.21
C LEU A 178 24.10 -4.60 -5.52
N ALA A 179 23.17 -4.42 -4.59
CA ALA A 179 21.77 -4.77 -4.81
C ALA A 179 21.09 -3.84 -5.82
N GLU A 180 21.41 -2.54 -5.79
CA GLU A 180 20.92 -1.54 -6.73
C GLU A 180 21.54 -1.70 -8.13
N ALA A 181 22.80 -2.15 -8.23
CA ALA A 181 23.48 -2.39 -9.51
C ALA A 181 23.12 -3.73 -10.17
N GLY A 182 22.45 -4.62 -9.45
CA GLY A 182 21.97 -5.91 -9.94
C GLY A 182 20.50 -5.93 -10.41
N GLU A 183 19.78 -4.81 -10.23
CA GLU A 183 18.49 -4.53 -10.90
C GLU A 183 18.70 -3.94 -12.29
#